data_AF-A0A2E1ZN67-F1
#
_entry.id   AF-A0A2E1ZN67-F1
#
_cell.length_a   1.000
_cell.length_b   1.000
_cell.length_c   1.000
_cell.angle_alpha   90.00
_cell.angle_beta   90.00
_cell.angle_gamma   90.00
#
_symmetry.space_group_name_H-M   'P 1'
#
loop_
_entity.id
_entity.type
_entity.pdbx_description
1 polymer ?
#
loop_
_entity_poly.entity_id
_entity_poly.type
_entity_poly.pdbx_seq_one_letter_code
_entity_poly.pdbx_strand_id
1 'polypeptide(L)'
;MLLRFCKELAKIVKVSHSLVCRGIELKLADFIATKWCIKKTRLTRCTIKRHGSPKGAVAIDLKPTILSIQLSSSLSISFVLARLGRITIQARRIFMHSDKPTYFGKLATSILATFIFLNANGFADTSWPQTAVGAGTAGFSETGIASLDAAMEKIVADQDVAGMIWMLAKDGEVATFETAGLASVNDQAPMTKDTLFRIYSMTKPVTGVALMMLHEQGLWDFDDPVSKFIPEFENLQVMTTYDSDGNMELVPVDRQPTMRELLNHSAGFGYGLGGSDPVNNAFRDSGVLASDDLDQLVNKVAAIPLLSQPGEQWYYSVAVDLQGYIVQQISGMQFGDFLQQKIFEPLGMGDTTFYVREEDQHRFAEVHNWDSERNRLVQRPHRTDRASYLDPNRIESGGGGLVSSTHNYARFLQMLVNEGELDGAKILSPESVRIMRTNSLRDELDIRGGPDRPGQPGIGFGVDFAVIYDPELANSPQGPGTYYWSGAAGTWFWIDPSQDMFWLGMIQAQGARRPGAANMRAVANDIIYDSF
;
A
#
# COMPACT_ATOMS: atom_id res chain seq x y z
N MET A 1 -43.36 16.72 10.97
CA MET A 1 -44.29 16.81 9.81
C MET A 1 -43.59 16.32 8.54
N LEU A 2 -43.13 15.07 8.55
CA LEU A 2 -42.79 14.27 7.35
C LEU A 2 -42.70 12.80 7.79
N LEU A 3 -43.82 12.33 8.37
CA LEU A 3 -43.99 11.01 8.96
C LEU A 3 -45.50 10.71 9.03
N ARG A 4 -46.19 10.82 7.89
CA ARG A 4 -47.64 10.53 7.80
C ARG A 4 -48.23 10.46 6.38
N PHE A 5 -47.49 10.01 5.37
CA PHE A 5 -48.10 9.77 4.06
C PHE A 5 -47.68 8.44 3.44
N CYS A 6 -48.48 7.43 3.75
CA CYS A 6 -48.63 6.20 2.96
C CYS A 6 -47.76 5.01 3.35
N LYS A 7 -47.89 4.67 4.63
CA LYS A 7 -47.96 3.31 5.16
C LYS A 7 -49.31 2.61 4.81
N GLU A 8 -49.92 2.92 3.66
CA GLU A 8 -51.28 2.51 3.28
C GLU A 8 -51.40 2.28 1.77
N LEU A 9 -50.58 1.38 1.21
CA LEU A 9 -50.82 0.79 -0.11
C LEU A 9 -50.51 -0.72 -0.13
N ALA A 10 -50.73 -1.36 1.03
CA ALA A 10 -50.78 -2.81 1.17
C ALA A 10 -52.12 -3.18 1.83
N LYS A 11 -53.20 -3.24 1.02
CA LYS A 11 -54.42 -4.05 1.22
C LYS A 11 -55.49 -3.64 0.19
N ILE A 12 -55.73 -4.51 -0.79
CA ILE A 12 -56.99 -4.86 -1.49
C ILE A 12 -56.56 -5.94 -2.53
N VAL A 13 -56.58 -7.24 -2.17
CA VAL A 13 -57.63 -8.25 -2.52
C VAL A 13 -57.45 -8.74 -3.98
N LYS A 14 -57.26 -10.02 -4.35
CA LYS A 14 -57.93 -11.28 -3.95
C LYS A 14 -57.23 -12.53 -4.59
N VAL A 15 -57.14 -13.66 -3.86
CA VAL A 15 -57.54 -15.07 -4.23
C VAL A 15 -56.91 -15.70 -5.50
N SER A 16 -56.46 -16.96 -5.59
CA SER A 16 -56.27 -18.13 -4.71
C SER A 16 -55.71 -19.29 -5.56
N HIS A 17 -55.23 -20.34 -4.89
CA HIS A 17 -55.06 -21.74 -5.34
C HIS A 17 -53.80 -22.18 -6.11
N SER A 18 -53.21 -23.20 -5.50
CA SER A 18 -52.19 -24.15 -5.93
C SER A 18 -52.54 -24.94 -7.19
N LEU A 19 -51.54 -25.27 -8.01
CA LEU A 19 -51.44 -26.62 -8.59
C LEU A 19 -49.98 -26.95 -8.98
N VAL A 20 -49.51 -28.09 -8.50
CA VAL A 20 -48.31 -28.80 -8.94
C VAL A 20 -48.62 -29.50 -10.27
N CYS A 21 -47.75 -29.41 -11.28
CA CYS A 21 -47.26 -30.55 -12.09
C CYS A 21 -46.33 -30.16 -13.25
N ARG A 22 -45.17 -30.85 -13.26
CA ARG A 22 -44.39 -31.41 -14.37
C ARG A 22 -43.82 -30.48 -15.44
N GLY A 23 -42.49 -30.58 -15.57
CA GLY A 23 -41.68 -29.86 -16.53
C GLY A 23 -41.86 -30.27 -17.99
N ILE A 24 -41.30 -29.41 -18.83
CA ILE A 24 -40.82 -29.63 -20.19
C ILE A 24 -39.69 -28.60 -20.36
N GLU A 25 -38.48 -29.07 -20.63
CA GLU A 25 -37.39 -28.24 -21.17
C GLU A 25 -37.82 -27.65 -22.52
N LEU A 26 -37.47 -26.40 -22.81
CA LEU A 26 -37.01 -25.96 -24.13
C LEU A 26 -36.39 -24.56 -24.07
N LYS A 27 -35.32 -24.40 -24.85
CA LYS A 27 -34.25 -23.40 -24.77
C LYS A 27 -34.64 -21.97 -25.18
N LEU A 28 -34.11 -21.01 -24.41
CA LEU A 28 -33.33 -19.83 -24.80
C LEU A 28 -33.65 -19.15 -26.15
N ALA A 29 -34.32 -17.99 -26.10
CA ALA A 29 -33.97 -16.75 -26.84
C ALA A 29 -35.00 -15.64 -26.53
N ASP A 30 -34.47 -14.41 -26.47
CA ASP A 30 -35.16 -13.12 -26.58
C ASP A 30 -36.01 -12.59 -25.40
N PHE A 31 -35.42 -11.69 -24.60
CA PHE A 31 -36.12 -10.46 -24.26
C PHE A 31 -35.21 -9.23 -24.26
N ILE A 32 -35.74 -8.19 -24.88
CA ILE A 32 -35.13 -6.97 -25.39
C ILE A 32 -35.08 -5.89 -24.31
N ALA A 33 -34.02 -5.06 -24.36
CA ALA A 33 -33.87 -3.63 -24.04
C ALA A 33 -34.86 -2.98 -23.02
N THR A 34 -34.43 -2.02 -22.17
CA THR A 34 -34.28 -0.62 -22.62
C THR A 34 -33.74 0.30 -21.48
N LYS A 35 -32.61 0.97 -21.77
CA LYS A 35 -32.16 2.35 -21.44
C LYS A 35 -32.09 2.87 -19.99
N TRP A 36 -30.97 3.54 -19.70
CA TRP A 36 -30.93 4.98 -19.35
C TRP A 36 -29.61 5.62 -19.83
N CYS A 37 -29.68 6.49 -20.84
CA CYS A 37 -28.64 7.47 -21.14
C CYS A 37 -29.26 8.64 -21.93
N ILE A 38 -29.12 9.84 -21.37
CA ILE A 38 -29.58 11.17 -21.84
C ILE A 38 -28.44 12.09 -21.38
N LYS A 39 -27.77 12.98 -22.13
CA LYS A 39 -28.06 13.84 -23.30
C LYS A 39 -26.68 14.39 -23.76
N LYS A 40 -26.36 14.65 -25.04
CA LYS A 40 -26.79 15.83 -25.82
C LYS A 40 -26.29 15.70 -27.29
N THR A 41 -27.25 15.77 -28.24
CA THR A 41 -27.30 16.52 -29.54
C THR A 41 -26.10 16.49 -30.52
N ARG A 42 -26.23 16.28 -31.85
CA ARG A 42 -27.30 16.58 -32.85
C ARG A 42 -27.16 15.67 -34.10
N LEU A 43 -28.29 15.40 -34.75
CA LEU A 43 -28.54 14.59 -35.95
C LEU A 43 -28.02 15.18 -37.27
N THR A 44 -27.64 14.31 -38.23
CA THR A 44 -28.14 14.37 -39.62
C THR A 44 -28.27 12.95 -40.23
N ARG A 45 -29.27 12.76 -41.12
CA ARG A 45 -29.91 11.51 -41.57
C ARG A 45 -29.11 10.56 -42.49
N CYS A 46 -29.45 9.27 -42.39
CA CYS A 46 -29.12 8.16 -43.30
C CYS A 46 -29.77 8.22 -44.70
N THR A 47 -29.16 7.54 -45.68
CA THR A 47 -29.87 6.66 -46.62
C THR A 47 -28.94 5.55 -47.15
N ILE A 48 -29.28 4.27 -46.95
CA ILE A 48 -28.61 3.12 -47.57
C ILE A 48 -29.66 2.40 -48.44
N LYS A 49 -29.37 2.21 -49.73
CA LYS A 49 -30.09 1.29 -50.62
C LYS A 49 -29.25 0.02 -50.79
N ARG A 50 -29.87 -1.15 -50.60
CA ARG A 50 -29.31 -2.48 -50.94
C ARG A 50 -29.71 -2.86 -52.37
N HIS A 51 -28.77 -3.41 -53.14
CA HIS A 51 -29.07 -4.33 -54.25
C HIS A 51 -28.01 -5.43 -54.39
N GLY A 52 -28.50 -6.68 -54.50
CA GLY A 52 -28.04 -7.82 -55.32
C GLY A 52 -26.55 -8.18 -55.46
N SER A 53 -26.23 -9.45 -55.17
CA SER A 53 -24.94 -10.16 -55.31
C SER A 53 -24.57 -10.53 -56.77
N PRO A 54 -23.56 -11.39 -57.06
CA PRO A 54 -22.22 -11.64 -56.47
C PRO A 54 -21.08 -11.57 -57.53
N LYS A 55 -19.82 -11.64 -57.06
CA LYS A 55 -18.53 -11.73 -57.79
C LYS A 55 -17.88 -10.41 -58.21
N GLY A 56 -16.68 -10.16 -57.69
CA GLY A 56 -15.76 -9.12 -58.15
C GLY A 56 -15.09 -8.40 -56.99
N ALA A 57 -13.76 -8.40 -56.98
CA ALA A 57 -12.90 -7.86 -55.92
C ALA A 57 -13.27 -6.45 -55.43
N VAL A 58 -13.13 -6.22 -54.13
CA VAL A 58 -13.11 -4.87 -53.54
C VAL A 58 -11.73 -4.63 -52.97
N ALA A 59 -10.94 -3.82 -53.67
CA ALA A 59 -9.75 -3.18 -53.13
C ALA A 59 -10.19 -2.11 -52.13
N ILE A 60 -9.62 -2.14 -50.91
CA ILE A 60 -9.77 -1.07 -49.93
C ILE A 60 -8.53 -0.19 -50.05
N ASP A 61 -8.69 0.93 -50.74
CA ASP A 61 -7.69 1.98 -50.88
C ASP A 61 -7.98 3.04 -49.81
N LEU A 62 -7.14 3.13 -48.78
CA LEU A 62 -7.21 4.17 -47.75
C LEU A 62 -6.36 5.36 -48.17
N LYS A 63 -7.01 6.38 -48.77
CA LYS A 63 -6.37 7.69 -48.95
C LYS A 63 -6.64 8.61 -47.75
N PRO A 64 -5.62 9.28 -47.21
CA PRO A 64 -5.79 10.30 -46.18
C PRO A 64 -6.33 11.59 -46.83
N THR A 65 -7.43 12.14 -46.30
CA THR A 65 -7.86 13.48 -46.68
C THR A 65 -7.22 14.49 -45.74
N ILE A 66 -6.18 15.12 -46.26
CA ILE A 66 -5.56 16.35 -45.80
C ILE A 66 -6.55 17.49 -46.03
N LEU A 67 -6.83 18.29 -45.00
CA LEU A 67 -7.36 19.64 -45.15
C LEU A 67 -6.15 20.60 -45.16
N SER A 68 -5.92 21.28 -46.29
CA SER A 68 -5.02 22.44 -46.38
C SER A 68 -5.85 23.64 -46.85
N ILE A 69 -5.63 24.84 -46.30
CA ILE A 69 -4.89 26.00 -46.87
C ILE A 69 -5.02 27.09 -45.78
N GLN A 70 -3.99 27.85 -45.36
CA GLN A 70 -3.30 28.88 -46.14
C GLN A 70 -1.94 29.31 -45.53
N LEU A 71 -1.04 29.67 -46.44
CA LEU A 71 0.39 30.02 -46.32
C LEU A 71 0.68 31.40 -45.69
N SER A 72 1.85 31.57 -45.07
CA SER A 72 2.95 32.35 -45.69
C SER A 72 4.27 32.30 -44.87
N SER A 73 5.38 32.03 -45.60
CA SER A 73 6.77 32.54 -45.46
C SER A 73 7.40 32.67 -44.05
N SER A 74 8.64 32.27 -43.75
CA SER A 74 9.83 32.01 -44.57
C SER A 74 11.03 31.66 -43.66
N LEU A 75 11.97 30.90 -44.21
CA LEU A 75 13.38 30.67 -43.80
C LEU A 75 13.69 29.74 -42.60
N SER A 76 14.26 28.59 -42.97
CA SER A 76 15.23 27.80 -42.21
C SER A 76 16.62 28.46 -42.28
N ILE A 77 17.47 28.24 -41.26
CA ILE A 77 18.90 27.88 -41.37
C ILE A 77 19.38 27.41 -39.97
N SER A 78 19.98 26.22 -39.93
CA SER A 78 20.80 25.70 -38.82
C SER A 78 22.29 25.96 -39.09
N PHE A 79 23.10 26.14 -38.03
CA PHE A 79 24.35 25.40 -37.72
C PHE A 79 25.32 26.21 -36.79
N VAL A 80 25.51 25.70 -35.56
CA VAL A 80 26.77 25.26 -34.92
C VAL A 80 27.97 26.23 -34.60
N LEU A 81 28.47 26.04 -33.36
CA LEU A 81 29.83 26.19 -32.77
C LEU A 81 30.31 27.51 -32.11
N ALA A 82 30.62 27.36 -30.80
CA ALA A 82 31.88 27.72 -30.10
C ALA A 82 31.85 28.77 -28.96
N ARG A 83 32.07 28.26 -27.74
CA ARG A 83 33.07 28.68 -26.71
C ARG A 83 33.22 30.17 -26.31
N LEU A 84 32.97 30.47 -25.03
CA LEU A 84 33.89 30.99 -23.98
C LEU A 84 33.19 31.92 -22.96
N GLY A 85 33.54 31.76 -21.68
CA GLY A 85 33.67 32.89 -20.74
C GLY A 85 32.70 32.94 -19.55
N ARG A 86 33.19 32.53 -18.36
CA ARG A 86 32.64 32.90 -17.04
C ARG A 86 32.80 34.41 -16.81
N ILE A 87 31.82 35.06 -16.18
CA ILE A 87 32.01 36.36 -15.51
C ILE A 87 31.49 36.25 -14.07
N THR A 88 32.41 36.51 -13.14
CA THR A 88 32.20 36.68 -11.69
C THR A 88 32.11 38.17 -11.40
N ILE A 89 31.12 38.62 -10.62
CA ILE A 89 31.04 40.00 -10.12
C ILE A 89 31.34 40.00 -8.62
N GLN A 90 32.47 40.62 -8.27
CA GLN A 90 32.84 41.02 -6.90
C GLN A 90 32.31 42.44 -6.64
N ALA A 91 31.66 42.65 -5.49
CA ALA A 91 31.33 43.98 -4.98
C ALA A 91 32.40 44.45 -3.98
N ARG A 92 33.01 45.63 -4.24
CA ARG A 92 33.83 46.38 -3.27
C ARG A 92 33.07 47.63 -2.81
N ARG A 93 33.05 47.84 -1.49
CA ARG A 93 32.59 49.05 -0.78
C ARG A 93 33.54 50.22 -1.01
N ILE A 94 32.99 51.43 -1.15
CA ILE A 94 33.65 52.70 -0.80
C ILE A 94 32.65 53.57 -0.03
N PHE A 95 33.14 54.15 1.08
CA PHE A 95 32.49 55.07 2.02
C PHE A 95 32.64 56.54 1.57
N MET A 96 31.68 57.43 1.93
CA MET A 96 31.88 58.82 2.41
C MET A 96 30.50 59.51 2.66
N HIS A 97 30.14 59.81 3.92
CA HIS A 97 30.01 61.14 4.57
C HIS A 97 28.97 62.09 3.92
N SER A 98 27.76 62.21 4.49
CA SER A 98 27.25 63.18 5.51
C SER A 98 26.97 64.58 4.97
N ASP A 99 25.70 65.00 5.05
CA ASP A 99 25.22 66.24 5.71
C ASP A 99 23.74 66.53 5.36
N LYS A 100 22.95 66.92 6.37
CA LYS A 100 21.59 67.51 6.31
C LYS A 100 21.72 69.04 6.52
N PRO A 101 20.65 69.90 6.63
CA PRO A 101 19.21 69.84 6.30
C PRO A 101 18.76 71.07 5.43
N THR A 102 17.54 71.22 4.88
CA THR A 102 16.41 71.96 5.50
C THR A 102 15.17 72.11 4.58
N TYR A 103 14.03 72.26 5.25
CA TYR A 103 12.61 72.49 4.91
C TYR A 103 12.18 73.46 3.79
N PHE A 104 11.08 73.10 3.11
CA PHE A 104 9.85 73.88 2.73
C PHE A 104 9.09 73.02 1.69
N GLY A 105 7.78 72.75 1.66
CA GLY A 105 6.60 73.05 2.45
C GLY A 105 5.36 72.64 1.62
N LYS A 106 4.39 72.01 2.30
CA LYS A 106 2.94 71.92 1.99
C LYS A 106 2.38 70.96 0.90
N LEU A 107 1.57 70.03 1.43
CA LEU A 107 0.22 69.63 1.02
C LEU A 107 0.05 68.77 -0.26
N ALA A 108 -0.12 67.47 -0.06
CA ALA A 108 -1.15 66.70 -0.75
C ALA A 108 -1.66 65.58 0.16
N THR A 109 -2.97 65.54 0.26
CA THR A 109 -3.81 64.86 1.23
C THR A 109 -4.06 63.41 0.81
N SER A 110 -4.11 62.51 1.79
CA SER A 110 -4.94 61.29 1.81
C SER A 110 -4.70 60.19 0.75
N ILE A 111 -4.11 59.06 1.19
CA ILE A 111 -4.73 57.71 1.28
C ILE A 111 -3.68 56.84 1.99
N LEU A 112 -3.81 56.71 3.31
CA LEU A 112 -3.12 55.66 4.07
C LEU A 112 -4.04 54.45 4.02
N ALA A 113 -3.90 53.63 2.97
CA ALA A 113 -4.47 52.29 2.95
C ALA A 113 -3.65 51.43 3.91
N THR A 114 -4.05 51.47 5.18
CA THR A 114 -3.66 50.49 6.19
C THR A 114 -4.17 49.12 5.74
N PHE A 115 -3.37 48.38 4.98
CA PHE A 115 -3.56 46.94 4.82
C PHE A 115 -3.14 46.27 6.13
N ILE A 116 -4.06 46.31 7.12
CA ILE A 116 -4.14 45.24 8.10
C ILE A 116 -4.60 44.03 7.31
N PHE A 117 -3.63 43.24 6.82
CA PHE A 117 -3.90 41.83 6.55
C PHE A 117 -4.15 41.18 7.90
N LEU A 118 -5.40 41.22 8.34
CA LEU A 118 -5.94 40.17 9.18
C LEU A 118 -5.99 38.93 8.27
N ASN A 119 -4.84 38.27 8.07
CA ASN A 119 -4.83 36.86 7.70
C ASN A 119 -5.21 36.09 8.97
N ALA A 120 -6.48 36.22 9.36
CA ALA A 120 -7.16 35.21 10.15
C ALA A 120 -7.71 34.17 9.17
N ASN A 121 -6.84 33.61 8.32
CA ASN A 121 -7.00 32.22 7.93
C ASN A 121 -6.46 31.44 9.12
N GLY A 122 -7.31 31.29 10.14
CA GLY A 122 -7.27 30.08 10.92
C GLY A 122 -7.53 28.96 9.94
N PHE A 123 -6.46 28.45 9.32
CA PHE A 123 -6.41 27.03 9.08
C PHE A 123 -6.63 26.45 10.47
N ALA A 124 -7.84 25.93 10.72
CA ALA A 124 -7.94 24.85 11.67
C ALA A 124 -6.80 23.90 11.28
N ASP A 125 -5.96 23.54 12.24
CA ASP A 125 -4.93 22.55 12.02
C ASP A 125 -5.65 21.27 11.62
N THR A 126 -5.83 21.08 10.31
CA THR A 126 -6.48 19.89 9.72
C THR A 126 -5.46 18.78 9.57
N SER A 127 -4.35 18.83 10.31
CA SER A 127 -3.42 17.71 10.37
C SER A 127 -4.04 16.62 11.25
N TRP A 128 -4.06 15.39 10.74
CA TRP A 128 -4.53 14.25 11.52
C TRP A 128 -3.85 14.17 12.90
N PRO A 129 -4.60 13.92 14.00
CA PRO A 129 -4.10 14.13 15.36
C PRO A 129 -2.77 13.43 15.67
N GLN A 130 -1.89 14.14 16.41
CA GLN A 130 -0.63 13.58 16.92
C GLN A 130 -0.75 12.99 18.32
N THR A 131 -1.87 13.24 19.00
CA THR A 131 -2.13 12.84 20.38
C THR A 131 -3.52 12.25 20.51
N ALA A 132 -3.70 11.37 21.49
CA ALA A 132 -5.02 10.83 21.81
C ALA A 132 -5.97 11.95 22.29
N VAL A 133 -7.20 11.94 21.77
CA VAL A 133 -8.30 12.79 22.24
C VAL A 133 -9.11 12.13 23.36
N GLY A 134 -8.88 10.84 23.60
CA GLY A 134 -9.48 10.03 24.67
C GLY A 134 -10.56 9.07 24.16
N ALA A 135 -10.90 8.09 25.01
CA ALA A 135 -11.80 6.98 24.67
C ALA A 135 -13.20 7.46 24.26
N GLY A 136 -13.83 8.29 25.10
CA GLY A 136 -15.20 8.74 24.85
C GLY A 136 -15.39 9.54 23.56
N THR A 137 -14.40 10.35 23.17
CA THR A 137 -14.46 11.12 21.91
C THR A 137 -14.29 10.20 20.69
N ALA A 138 -13.44 9.18 20.77
CA ALA A 138 -13.24 8.21 19.70
C ALA A 138 -14.30 7.07 19.68
N GLY A 139 -15.33 7.15 20.52
CA GLY A 139 -16.44 6.20 20.53
C GLY A 139 -16.12 4.86 21.20
N PHE A 140 -15.22 4.85 22.18
CA PHE A 140 -14.91 3.69 23.03
C PHE A 140 -15.24 3.98 24.50
N SER A 141 -15.42 2.92 25.28
CA SER A 141 -15.55 3.05 26.74
C SER A 141 -14.20 3.39 27.40
N GLU A 142 -14.22 4.30 28.38
CA GLU A 142 -13.03 4.63 29.18
C GLU A 142 -12.42 3.39 29.85
N THR A 143 -13.27 2.51 30.38
CA THR A 143 -12.83 1.24 30.98
C THR A 143 -12.18 0.30 29.96
N GLY A 144 -12.70 0.25 28.73
CA GLY A 144 -12.17 -0.59 27.66
C GLY A 144 -10.77 -0.13 27.22
N ILE A 145 -10.60 1.17 26.96
CA ILE A 145 -9.28 1.72 26.62
C ILE A 145 -8.29 1.58 27.78
N ALA A 146 -8.71 1.87 29.02
CA ALA A 146 -7.85 1.65 30.18
C ALA A 146 -7.43 0.17 30.34
N SER A 147 -8.33 -0.77 30.02
CA SER A 147 -8.01 -2.20 30.05
C SER A 147 -7.04 -2.60 28.94
N LEU A 148 -7.18 -2.01 27.76
CA LEU A 148 -6.27 -2.21 26.63
C LEU A 148 -4.86 -1.72 26.95
N ASP A 149 -4.74 -0.48 27.43
CA ASP A 149 -3.46 0.12 27.81
C ASP A 149 -2.79 -0.70 28.93
N ALA A 150 -3.54 -1.03 29.99
CA ALA A 150 -3.03 -1.86 31.07
C ALA A 150 -2.59 -3.26 30.61
N ALA A 151 -3.27 -3.85 29.63
CA ALA A 151 -2.90 -5.14 29.06
C ALA A 151 -1.59 -5.04 28.25
N MET A 152 -1.44 -4.02 27.41
CA MET A 152 -0.20 -3.81 26.63
C MET A 152 0.99 -3.49 27.55
N GLU A 153 0.79 -2.64 28.56
CA GLU A 153 1.79 -2.36 29.60
C GLU A 153 2.19 -3.63 30.35
N LYS A 154 1.23 -4.47 30.71
CA LYS A 154 1.48 -5.74 31.40
C LYS A 154 2.32 -6.69 30.55
N ILE A 155 2.08 -6.80 29.25
CA ILE A 155 2.87 -7.64 28.34
C ILE A 155 4.35 -7.19 28.32
N VAL A 156 4.58 -5.88 28.34
CA VAL A 156 5.95 -5.33 28.44
C VAL A 156 6.55 -5.59 29.84
N ALA A 157 5.79 -5.33 30.91
CA ALA A 157 6.24 -5.53 32.28
C ALA A 157 6.58 -7.00 32.59
N ASP A 158 5.85 -7.93 31.98
CA ASP A 158 6.09 -9.37 32.05
C ASP A 158 7.31 -9.83 31.22
N GLN A 159 7.96 -8.93 30.49
CA GLN A 159 9.11 -9.19 29.61
C GLN A 159 8.80 -10.11 28.42
N ASP A 160 7.56 -10.11 27.94
CA ASP A 160 7.20 -10.83 26.71
C ASP A 160 7.82 -10.14 25.47
N VAL A 161 8.03 -8.82 25.57
CA VAL A 161 8.78 -7.97 24.63
C VAL A 161 9.56 -6.90 25.40
N ALA A 162 10.60 -6.36 24.78
CA ALA A 162 11.44 -5.33 25.41
C ALA A 162 10.72 -4.00 25.58
N GLY A 163 9.93 -3.62 24.58
CA GLY A 163 9.11 -2.41 24.58
C GLY A 163 8.09 -2.47 23.46
N MET A 164 7.08 -1.63 23.57
CA MET A 164 5.94 -1.56 22.66
C MET A 164 5.44 -0.12 22.54
N ILE A 165 4.99 0.23 21.35
CA ILE A 165 4.13 1.40 21.11
C ILE A 165 2.85 0.89 20.49
N TRP A 166 1.71 1.43 20.90
CA TRP A 166 0.43 1.06 20.32
C TRP A 166 -0.45 2.28 20.08
N MET A 167 -1.36 2.15 19.11
CA MET A 167 -2.30 3.19 18.73
C MET A 167 -3.60 2.58 18.25
N LEU A 168 -4.71 3.12 18.75
CA LEU A 168 -6.07 2.84 18.28
C LEU A 168 -6.70 4.14 17.82
N ALA A 169 -7.25 4.15 16.61
CA ALA A 169 -8.01 5.27 16.10
C ALA A 169 -9.34 4.79 15.50
N LYS A 170 -10.39 5.60 15.67
CA LYS A 170 -11.74 5.34 15.18
C LYS A 170 -12.44 6.65 14.85
N ASP A 171 -13.24 6.67 13.78
CA ASP A 171 -13.96 7.85 13.31
C ASP A 171 -13.03 9.06 13.07
N GLY A 172 -11.79 8.80 12.63
CA GLY A 172 -10.75 9.81 12.42
C GLY A 172 -10.04 10.31 13.68
N GLU A 173 -10.44 9.84 14.87
CA GLU A 173 -9.93 10.29 16.16
C GLU A 173 -9.04 9.24 16.83
N VAL A 174 -7.98 9.68 17.52
CA VAL A 174 -7.06 8.78 18.24
C VAL A 174 -7.58 8.50 19.65
N ALA A 175 -7.97 7.24 19.90
CA ALA A 175 -8.49 6.79 21.19
C ALA A 175 -7.38 6.62 22.24
N THR A 176 -6.28 5.95 21.85
CA THR A 176 -5.06 5.78 22.64
C THR A 176 -3.84 5.82 21.74
N PHE A 177 -2.72 6.33 22.26
CA PHE A 177 -1.41 6.31 21.62
C PHE A 177 -0.33 6.29 22.69
N GLU A 178 0.04 5.10 23.18
CA GLU A 178 0.91 4.94 24.34
C GLU A 178 2.14 4.07 24.05
N THR A 179 3.09 4.11 24.98
CA THR A 179 4.38 3.43 24.88
C THR A 179 4.80 2.85 26.23
N ALA A 180 5.48 1.71 26.21
CA ALA A 180 6.06 1.10 27.39
C ALA A 180 7.40 0.40 27.07
N GLY A 181 8.29 0.34 28.06
CA GLY A 181 9.53 -0.44 28.00
C GLY A 181 10.68 0.24 27.27
N LEU A 182 11.50 -0.58 26.61
CA LEU A 182 12.80 -0.21 26.06
C LEU A 182 12.85 -0.37 24.54
N ALA A 183 13.46 0.61 23.87
CA ALA A 183 13.87 0.53 22.47
C ALA A 183 15.20 -0.23 22.30
N SER A 184 16.05 -0.26 23.33
CA SER A 184 17.29 -1.07 23.37
C SER A 184 17.52 -1.60 24.80
N VAL A 185 17.60 -2.93 24.95
CA VAL A 185 17.93 -3.54 26.25
C VAL A 185 19.40 -3.38 26.61
N ASN A 186 20.30 -3.23 25.63
CA ASN A 186 21.74 -3.09 25.92
C ASN A 186 22.06 -1.68 26.41
N ASP A 187 21.48 -0.66 25.75
CA ASP A 187 21.71 0.74 26.08
C ASP A 187 20.75 1.27 27.14
N GLN A 188 19.76 0.45 27.55
CA GLN A 188 18.64 0.85 28.40
C GLN A 188 17.89 2.07 27.84
N ALA A 189 17.85 2.20 26.51
CA ALA A 189 17.17 3.29 25.83
C ALA A 189 15.64 3.11 25.96
N PRO A 190 14.89 4.12 26.43
CA PRO A 190 13.45 4.01 26.58
C PRO A 190 12.75 3.94 25.23
N MET A 191 11.60 3.28 25.18
CA MET A 191 10.69 3.34 24.04
C MET A 191 9.93 4.67 24.05
N THR A 192 10.03 5.44 22.98
CA THR A 192 9.42 6.78 22.83
C THR A 192 8.51 6.86 21.62
N LYS A 193 7.52 7.76 21.62
CA LYS A 193 6.50 7.87 20.53
C LYS A 193 7.11 8.17 19.14
N ASP A 194 8.32 8.71 19.09
CA ASP A 194 9.11 9.00 17.88
C ASP A 194 10.12 7.90 17.50
N THR A 195 10.16 6.78 18.25
CA THR A 195 11.06 5.66 17.94
C THR A 195 10.82 5.13 16.51
N LEU A 196 11.92 4.83 15.81
CA LEU A 196 11.92 4.25 14.47
C LEU A 196 11.97 2.72 14.52
N PHE A 197 11.16 2.11 13.66
CA PHE A 197 11.01 0.66 13.56
C PHE A 197 11.43 0.19 12.17
N ARG A 198 12.14 -0.93 12.11
CA ARG A 198 12.17 -1.76 10.90
C ARG A 198 10.77 -2.35 10.76
N ILE A 199 9.97 -1.84 9.81
CA ILE A 199 8.58 -2.28 9.65
C ILE A 199 8.48 -3.55 8.79
N TYR A 200 9.58 -3.95 8.15
CA TYR A 200 9.68 -5.16 7.33
C TYR A 200 8.47 -5.28 6.40
N SER A 201 7.74 -6.40 6.41
CA SER A 201 6.66 -6.66 5.47
C SER A 201 5.49 -5.67 5.54
N MET A 202 5.36 -4.82 6.56
CA MET A 202 4.44 -3.67 6.49
C MET A 202 4.81 -2.67 5.38
N THR A 203 5.98 -2.80 4.76
CA THR A 203 6.32 -2.14 3.49
C THR A 203 5.37 -2.54 2.36
N LYS A 204 4.89 -3.80 2.34
CA LYS A 204 4.13 -4.36 1.23
C LYS A 204 2.86 -3.55 0.90
N PRO A 205 1.97 -3.25 1.87
CA PRO A 205 0.86 -2.33 1.67
C PRO A 205 1.21 -1.01 0.96
N VAL A 206 2.36 -0.41 1.28
CA VAL A 206 2.82 0.85 0.68
C VAL A 206 3.18 0.63 -0.79
N THR A 207 3.87 -0.47 -1.11
CA THR A 207 4.18 -0.87 -2.49
C THR A 207 2.90 -1.13 -3.30
N GLY A 208 1.93 -1.83 -2.71
CA GLY A 208 0.63 -2.06 -3.33
C GLY A 208 -0.11 -0.77 -3.65
N VAL A 209 -0.10 0.22 -2.74
CA VAL A 209 -0.65 1.56 -3.00
C VAL A 209 0.06 2.22 -4.18
N ALA A 210 1.39 2.16 -4.24
CA ALA A 210 2.16 2.74 -5.34
C ALA A 210 1.78 2.14 -6.71
N LEU A 211 1.60 0.82 -6.79
CA LEU A 211 1.10 0.17 -8.01
C LEU A 211 -0.33 0.58 -8.33
N MET A 212 -1.22 0.64 -7.35
CA MET A 212 -2.61 1.07 -7.57
C MET A 212 -2.71 2.51 -8.09
N MET A 213 -1.82 3.41 -7.66
CA MET A 213 -1.74 4.77 -8.22
C MET A 213 -1.43 4.76 -9.73
N LEU A 214 -0.59 3.82 -10.19
CA LEU A 214 -0.27 3.64 -11.60
C LEU A 214 -1.40 2.93 -12.37
N HIS A 215 -2.15 2.05 -11.72
CA HIS A 215 -3.35 1.43 -12.26
C HIS A 215 -4.45 2.46 -12.53
N GLU A 216 -4.68 3.40 -11.60
CA GLU A 216 -5.66 4.49 -11.80
C GLU A 216 -5.32 5.40 -12.99
N GLN A 217 -4.05 5.43 -13.39
CA GLN A 217 -3.58 6.15 -14.57
C GLN A 217 -3.72 5.34 -15.87
N GLY A 218 -4.20 4.09 -15.79
CA GLY A 218 -4.36 3.17 -16.92
C GLY A 218 -3.03 2.63 -17.47
N LEU A 219 -1.98 2.58 -16.64
CA LEU A 219 -0.63 2.17 -17.08
C LEU A 219 -0.41 0.65 -17.01
N TRP A 220 -1.25 -0.07 -16.28
CA TRP A 220 -1.28 -1.53 -16.22
C TRP A 220 -2.67 -2.00 -15.79
N ASP A 221 -3.00 -3.25 -16.11
CA ASP A 221 -4.25 -3.92 -15.74
C ASP A 221 -3.97 -5.20 -14.94
N PHE A 222 -4.91 -5.62 -14.08
CA PHE A 222 -4.75 -6.81 -13.23
C PHE A 222 -4.46 -8.12 -13.99
N ASP A 223 -4.96 -8.25 -15.22
CA ASP A 223 -4.78 -9.45 -16.02
C ASP A 223 -3.60 -9.33 -17.00
N ASP A 224 -2.85 -8.22 -16.97
CA ASP A 224 -1.59 -8.11 -17.70
C ASP A 224 -0.60 -9.19 -17.21
N PRO A 225 0.15 -9.83 -18.12
CA PRO A 225 1.21 -10.75 -17.71
C PRO A 225 2.35 -9.96 -17.07
N VAL A 226 2.96 -10.50 -16.01
CA VAL A 226 4.12 -9.85 -15.34
C VAL A 226 5.27 -9.62 -16.33
N SER A 227 5.44 -10.51 -17.32
CA SER A 227 6.46 -10.41 -18.35
C SER A 227 6.35 -9.17 -19.24
N LYS A 228 5.17 -8.51 -19.28
CA LYS A 228 5.00 -7.19 -19.92
C LYS A 228 5.90 -6.11 -19.31
N PHE A 229 6.18 -6.23 -18.01
CA PHE A 229 6.97 -5.27 -17.24
C PHE A 229 8.34 -5.82 -16.83
N ILE A 230 8.50 -7.14 -16.86
CA ILE A 230 9.76 -7.85 -16.56
C ILE A 230 10.02 -8.88 -17.68
N PRO A 231 10.57 -8.47 -18.84
CA PRO A 231 10.75 -9.36 -20.00
C PRO A 231 11.57 -10.63 -19.70
N GLU A 232 12.45 -10.59 -18.70
CA GLU A 232 13.23 -11.73 -18.21
C GLU A 232 12.36 -12.91 -17.75
N PHE A 233 11.07 -12.67 -17.48
CA PHE A 233 10.11 -13.68 -17.05
C PHE A 233 9.35 -14.37 -18.18
N GLU A 234 9.64 -14.07 -19.45
CA GLU A 234 8.96 -14.71 -20.60
C GLU A 234 9.10 -16.25 -20.62
N ASN A 235 10.19 -16.80 -20.08
CA ASN A 235 10.52 -18.23 -20.16
C ASN A 235 10.56 -18.93 -18.79
N LEU A 236 9.78 -18.43 -17.81
CA LEU A 236 9.70 -19.03 -16.48
C LEU A 236 9.44 -20.55 -16.53
N GLN A 237 10.10 -21.26 -15.62
CA GLN A 237 9.92 -22.69 -15.39
C GLN A 237 9.32 -22.92 -14.01
N VAL A 238 8.64 -24.04 -13.82
CA VAL A 238 8.05 -24.49 -12.56
C VAL A 238 8.74 -25.77 -12.11
N MET A 239 9.14 -25.84 -10.84
CA MET A 239 9.59 -27.07 -10.22
C MET A 239 8.39 -27.98 -9.89
N THR A 240 8.33 -29.18 -10.48
CA THR A 240 7.26 -30.15 -10.21
C THR A 240 7.65 -31.15 -9.14
N THR A 241 8.90 -31.64 -9.19
CA THR A 241 9.47 -32.56 -8.22
C THR A 241 10.97 -32.29 -8.06
N TYR A 242 11.59 -32.90 -7.05
CA TYR A 242 13.05 -32.91 -6.90
C TYR A 242 13.51 -34.16 -6.14
N ASP A 243 14.74 -34.60 -6.40
CA ASP A 243 15.35 -35.74 -5.70
C ASP A 243 16.07 -35.35 -4.40
N SER A 244 16.65 -36.33 -3.69
CA SER A 244 17.37 -36.09 -2.43
C SER A 244 18.63 -35.23 -2.57
N ASP A 245 19.18 -35.15 -3.79
CA ASP A 245 20.37 -34.35 -4.10
C ASP A 245 19.99 -32.92 -4.51
N GLY A 246 18.69 -32.62 -4.61
CA GLY A 246 18.15 -31.32 -4.97
C GLY A 246 18.04 -31.07 -6.47
N ASN A 247 18.19 -32.11 -7.31
CA ASN A 247 17.98 -31.98 -8.75
C ASN A 247 16.49 -31.81 -9.03
N MET A 248 16.12 -30.71 -9.67
CA MET A 248 14.73 -30.36 -9.95
C MET A 248 14.25 -30.95 -11.28
N GLU A 249 13.03 -31.49 -11.28
CA GLU A 249 12.24 -31.68 -12.50
C GLU A 249 11.50 -30.38 -12.80
N LEU A 250 11.70 -29.85 -14.03
CA LEU A 250 11.16 -28.56 -14.44
C LEU A 250 10.21 -28.72 -15.64
N VAL A 251 9.13 -27.94 -15.62
CA VAL A 251 8.20 -27.79 -16.74
C VAL A 251 8.01 -26.30 -17.04
N PRO A 252 7.66 -25.91 -18.29
CA PRO A 252 7.29 -24.53 -18.56
C PRO A 252 6.02 -24.14 -17.81
N VAL A 253 5.84 -22.84 -17.58
CA VAL A 253 4.54 -22.31 -17.11
C VAL A 253 3.45 -22.60 -18.14
N ASP A 254 2.26 -22.99 -17.70
CA ASP A 254 1.11 -23.25 -18.59
C ASP A 254 0.59 -21.95 -19.22
N ARG A 255 0.74 -20.84 -18.48
CA ARG A 255 0.52 -19.46 -18.89
C ARG A 255 1.39 -18.53 -18.05
N GLN A 256 1.59 -17.31 -18.53
CA GLN A 256 2.29 -16.29 -17.76
C GLN A 256 1.52 -15.94 -16.47
N PRO A 257 2.24 -15.69 -15.34
CA PRO A 257 1.62 -15.12 -14.14
C PRO A 257 1.08 -13.72 -14.46
N THR A 258 -0.06 -13.38 -13.87
CA THR A 258 -0.67 -12.05 -14.03
C THR A 258 -0.24 -11.08 -12.93
N MET A 259 -0.46 -9.78 -13.14
CA MET A 259 -0.28 -8.77 -12.10
C MET A 259 -1.14 -9.05 -10.86
N ARG A 260 -2.38 -9.53 -11.02
CA ARG A 260 -3.25 -9.95 -9.92
C ARG A 260 -2.59 -11.02 -9.05
N GLU A 261 -2.01 -12.02 -9.69
CA GLU A 261 -1.35 -13.14 -9.01
C GLU A 261 -0.06 -12.73 -8.32
N LEU A 262 0.64 -11.73 -8.89
CA LEU A 262 1.79 -11.10 -8.25
C LEU A 262 1.37 -10.35 -6.98
N LEU A 263 0.28 -9.58 -7.04
CA LEU A 263 -0.24 -8.75 -5.95
C LEU A 263 -0.82 -9.56 -4.79
N ASN A 264 -1.26 -10.78 -5.06
CA ASN A 264 -1.89 -11.64 -4.06
C ASN A 264 -1.05 -12.86 -3.65
N HIS A 265 0.23 -12.91 -4.04
CA HIS A 265 1.14 -14.02 -3.73
C HIS A 265 0.70 -15.39 -4.29
N SER A 266 0.02 -15.42 -5.44
CA SER A 266 -0.31 -16.67 -6.16
C SER A 266 0.42 -16.84 -7.50
N ALA A 267 1.38 -15.98 -7.84
CA ALA A 267 2.17 -16.08 -9.07
C ALA A 267 3.21 -17.23 -9.09
N GLY A 268 3.34 -18.01 -8.00
CA GLY A 268 4.21 -19.18 -7.93
C GLY A 268 5.66 -18.91 -7.48
N PHE A 269 6.06 -17.66 -7.26
CA PHE A 269 7.43 -17.32 -6.83
C PHE A 269 7.79 -17.85 -5.43
N GLY A 270 9.06 -18.17 -5.22
CA GLY A 270 9.64 -18.43 -3.90
C GLY A 270 10.05 -17.15 -3.15
N TYR A 271 10.74 -17.33 -2.02
CA TYR A 271 11.28 -16.19 -1.24
C TYR A 271 12.64 -16.47 -0.58
N GLY A 272 12.90 -17.72 -0.18
CA GLY A 272 14.07 -18.08 0.61
C GLY A 272 13.98 -17.71 2.10
N LEU A 273 12.83 -17.24 2.59
CA LEU A 273 12.61 -16.95 4.03
C LEU A 273 12.31 -18.20 4.87
N GLY A 274 11.98 -19.31 4.23
CA GLY A 274 11.69 -20.61 4.83
C GLY A 274 11.81 -21.71 3.78
N GLY A 275 11.40 -22.94 4.14
CA GLY A 275 11.45 -24.11 3.25
C GLY A 275 12.88 -24.63 3.01
N SER A 276 13.00 -25.94 2.79
CA SER A 276 14.26 -26.62 2.45
C SER A 276 14.29 -27.15 1.02
N ASP A 277 13.27 -26.83 0.22
CA ASP A 277 13.20 -27.18 -1.19
C ASP A 277 14.29 -26.46 -2.02
N PRO A 278 14.68 -27.01 -3.18
CA PRO A 278 15.73 -26.44 -4.02
C PRO A 278 15.47 -25.00 -4.48
N VAL A 279 14.21 -24.61 -4.73
CA VAL A 279 13.86 -23.24 -5.12
C VAL A 279 14.21 -22.27 -4.00
N ASN A 280 13.73 -22.51 -2.78
CA ASN A 280 14.04 -21.64 -1.65
C ASN A 280 15.53 -21.67 -1.26
N ASN A 281 16.23 -22.79 -1.47
CA ASN A 281 17.70 -22.83 -1.36
C ASN A 281 18.36 -21.90 -2.38
N ALA A 282 17.96 -21.96 -3.66
CA ALA A 282 18.50 -21.09 -4.71
C ALA A 282 18.31 -19.60 -4.41
N PHE A 283 17.17 -19.20 -3.81
CA PHE A 283 16.95 -17.82 -3.35
C PHE A 283 17.97 -17.37 -2.30
N ARG A 284 18.36 -18.26 -1.38
CA ARG A 284 19.36 -17.97 -0.34
C ARG A 284 20.77 -17.99 -0.91
N ASP A 285 21.10 -19.01 -1.70
CA ASP A 285 22.45 -19.24 -2.23
C ASP A 285 22.87 -18.16 -3.24
N SER A 286 21.92 -17.66 -4.02
CA SER A 286 22.15 -16.52 -4.93
C SER A 286 22.11 -15.15 -4.22
N GLY A 287 21.73 -15.12 -2.94
CA GLY A 287 21.62 -13.88 -2.17
C GLY A 287 20.63 -12.90 -2.78
N VAL A 288 19.42 -13.35 -3.17
CA VAL A 288 18.38 -12.49 -3.79
C VAL A 288 18.08 -11.28 -2.92
N LEU A 289 17.89 -11.49 -1.61
CA LEU A 289 17.56 -10.42 -0.66
C LEU A 289 18.78 -9.64 -0.16
N ALA A 290 19.97 -10.03 -0.63
CA ALA A 290 21.22 -9.31 -0.43
C ALA A 290 21.63 -8.55 -1.70
N SER A 291 20.71 -8.39 -2.66
CA SER A 291 21.01 -7.67 -3.88
C SER A 291 21.24 -6.18 -3.63
N ASP A 292 22.09 -5.58 -4.46
CA ASP A 292 22.46 -4.16 -4.34
C ASP A 292 21.28 -3.25 -4.73
N ASP A 293 20.54 -3.62 -5.76
CA ASP A 293 19.38 -2.89 -6.29
C ASP A 293 18.28 -3.84 -6.81
N LEU A 294 17.15 -3.25 -7.23
CA LEU A 294 16.00 -4.00 -7.74
C LEU A 294 16.27 -4.68 -9.10
N ASP A 295 17.12 -4.09 -9.94
CA ASP A 295 17.54 -4.70 -11.22
C ASP A 295 18.33 -6.00 -10.98
N GLN A 296 19.30 -5.98 -10.06
CA GLN A 296 20.06 -7.17 -9.68
C GLN A 296 19.16 -8.21 -9.01
N LEU A 297 18.20 -7.79 -8.19
CA LEU A 297 17.22 -8.68 -7.58
C LEU A 297 16.41 -9.42 -8.66
N VAL A 298 15.83 -8.69 -9.63
CA VAL A 298 15.05 -9.27 -10.74
C VAL A 298 15.89 -10.25 -11.54
N ASN A 299 17.12 -9.88 -11.90
CA ASN A 299 18.03 -10.75 -12.65
C ASN A 299 18.30 -12.09 -11.93
N LYS A 300 18.48 -12.06 -10.61
CA LYS A 300 18.65 -13.28 -9.81
C LYS A 300 17.35 -14.10 -9.75
N VAL A 301 16.20 -13.44 -9.55
CA VAL A 301 14.90 -14.11 -9.48
C VAL A 301 14.56 -14.80 -10.81
N ALA A 302 14.86 -14.18 -11.95
CA ALA A 302 14.61 -14.75 -13.28
C ALA A 302 15.34 -16.08 -13.52
N ALA A 303 16.44 -16.34 -12.81
CA ALA A 303 17.21 -17.58 -12.91
C ALA A 303 16.67 -18.71 -12.02
N ILE A 304 15.66 -18.45 -11.19
CA ILE A 304 15.13 -19.41 -10.22
C ILE A 304 13.73 -19.87 -10.66
N PRO A 305 13.44 -21.18 -10.72
CA PRO A 305 12.13 -21.67 -11.09
C PRO A 305 11.05 -21.34 -10.04
N LEU A 306 9.79 -21.32 -10.47
CA LEU A 306 8.62 -21.15 -9.61
C LEU A 306 8.37 -22.42 -8.77
N LEU A 307 7.76 -22.24 -7.60
CA LEU A 307 7.30 -23.31 -6.70
C LEU A 307 6.02 -23.99 -7.17
N SER A 308 5.20 -23.30 -7.97
CA SER A 308 3.93 -23.82 -8.48
C SER A 308 3.52 -23.09 -9.75
N GLN A 309 2.58 -23.68 -10.49
CA GLN A 309 1.96 -23.01 -11.63
C GLN A 309 1.22 -21.73 -11.15
N PRO A 310 1.24 -20.63 -11.93
CA PRO A 310 0.55 -19.41 -11.56
C PRO A 310 -0.95 -19.61 -11.28
N GLY A 311 -1.37 -19.13 -10.11
CA GLY A 311 -2.76 -19.18 -9.64
C GLY A 311 -3.19 -20.52 -9.04
N GLU A 312 -2.29 -21.50 -8.88
CA GLU A 312 -2.63 -22.81 -8.32
C GLU A 312 -2.35 -22.92 -6.82
N GLN A 313 -1.47 -22.08 -6.27
CA GLN A 313 -1.19 -22.04 -4.84
C GLN A 313 -0.96 -20.61 -4.35
N TRP A 314 -1.32 -20.37 -3.09
CA TRP A 314 -0.86 -19.20 -2.37
C TRP A 314 0.46 -19.51 -1.66
N TYR A 315 1.51 -18.76 -1.97
CA TYR A 315 2.81 -18.88 -1.31
C TYR A 315 3.43 -17.50 -1.09
N TYR A 316 3.70 -17.18 0.17
CA TYR A 316 4.32 -15.91 0.53
C TYR A 316 5.72 -15.76 -0.07
N SER A 317 5.90 -14.76 -0.92
CA SER A 317 6.98 -14.73 -1.91
C SER A 317 7.68 -13.39 -2.03
N VAL A 318 8.75 -13.36 -2.84
CA VAL A 318 9.48 -12.15 -3.27
C VAL A 318 8.63 -11.20 -4.12
N ALA A 319 7.38 -11.55 -4.44
CA ALA A 319 6.53 -10.84 -5.38
C ALA A 319 6.49 -9.32 -5.18
N VAL A 320 6.48 -8.85 -3.94
CA VAL A 320 6.36 -7.41 -3.67
C VAL A 320 7.66 -6.63 -3.88
N ASP A 321 8.82 -7.31 -3.86
CA ASP A 321 10.07 -6.71 -4.33
C ASP A 321 10.04 -6.52 -5.86
N LEU A 322 9.47 -7.49 -6.59
CA LEU A 322 9.25 -7.38 -8.03
C LEU A 322 8.23 -6.28 -8.37
N GLN A 323 7.20 -6.10 -7.55
CA GLN A 323 6.27 -4.98 -7.68
C GLN A 323 6.97 -3.62 -7.55
N GLY A 324 7.91 -3.49 -6.62
CA GLY A 324 8.75 -2.30 -6.49
C GLY A 324 9.53 -2.02 -7.78
N TYR A 325 10.13 -3.05 -8.39
CA TYR A 325 10.79 -2.93 -9.69
C TYR A 325 9.82 -2.47 -10.80
N ILE A 326 8.61 -3.02 -10.85
CA ILE A 326 7.59 -2.64 -11.84
C ILE A 326 7.19 -1.17 -11.70
N VAL A 327 7.08 -0.65 -10.48
CA VAL A 327 6.89 0.80 -10.25
C VAL A 327 8.01 1.60 -10.90
N GLN A 328 9.27 1.16 -10.79
CA GLN A 328 10.39 1.85 -11.45
C GLN A 328 10.26 1.84 -12.97
N GLN A 329 9.93 0.68 -13.54
CA GLN A 329 9.81 0.52 -14.99
C GLN A 329 8.67 1.37 -15.57
N ILE A 330 7.52 1.40 -14.90
CA ILE A 330 6.35 2.15 -15.37
C ILE A 330 6.55 3.66 -15.19
N SER A 331 7.09 4.09 -14.04
CA SER A 331 7.20 5.51 -13.71
C SER A 331 8.45 6.19 -14.27
N GLY A 332 9.51 5.43 -14.55
CA GLY A 332 10.84 5.96 -14.88
C GLY A 332 11.57 6.59 -13.69
N MET A 333 11.07 6.42 -12.46
CA MET A 333 11.67 6.91 -11.22
C MET A 333 12.34 5.76 -10.46
N GLN A 334 13.35 6.05 -9.63
CA GLN A 334 13.75 5.09 -8.59
C GLN A 334 12.58 4.83 -7.65
N PHE A 335 12.48 3.62 -7.13
CA PHE A 335 11.30 3.21 -6.38
C PHE A 335 11.10 4.06 -5.12
N GLY A 336 12.16 4.33 -4.37
CA GLY A 336 12.14 5.20 -3.20
C GLY A 336 11.78 6.64 -3.51
N ASP A 337 12.26 7.18 -4.63
CA ASP A 337 11.87 8.52 -5.09
C ASP A 337 10.37 8.59 -5.41
N PHE A 338 9.82 7.53 -6.00
CA PHE A 338 8.38 7.45 -6.26
C PHE A 338 7.60 7.44 -4.95
N LEU A 339 7.94 6.58 -4.00
CA LEU A 339 7.25 6.51 -2.70
C LEU A 339 7.35 7.85 -1.95
N GLN A 340 8.53 8.46 -1.95
CA GLN A 340 8.78 9.75 -1.31
C GLN A 340 7.86 10.83 -1.90
N GLN A 341 7.90 11.03 -3.21
CA GLN A 341 7.17 12.14 -3.86
C GLN A 341 5.66 11.91 -3.97
N LYS A 342 5.23 10.65 -4.07
CA LYS A 342 3.83 10.30 -4.38
C LYS A 342 3.02 9.88 -3.16
N ILE A 343 3.67 9.42 -2.09
CA ILE A 343 3.00 8.91 -0.89
C ILE A 343 3.49 9.64 0.35
N PHE A 344 4.80 9.64 0.62
CA PHE A 344 5.31 10.11 1.90
C PHE A 344 5.23 11.63 2.08
N GLU A 345 5.64 12.42 1.08
CA GLU A 345 5.52 13.88 1.16
C GLU A 345 4.06 14.35 1.24
N PRO A 346 3.13 13.88 0.38
CA PRO A 346 1.72 14.27 0.49
C PRO A 346 1.08 13.87 1.81
N LEU A 347 1.47 12.72 2.38
CA LEU A 347 0.96 12.26 3.67
C LEU A 347 1.76 12.78 4.86
N GLY A 348 2.83 13.56 4.69
CA GLY A 348 3.64 14.05 5.81
C GLY A 348 4.39 12.94 6.59
N MET A 349 4.81 11.88 5.90
CA MET A 349 5.51 10.72 6.46
C MET A 349 7.05 10.89 6.39
N GLY A 350 7.58 11.98 6.98
CA GLY A 350 9.00 12.36 6.87
C GLY A 350 10.03 11.40 7.50
N ASP A 351 9.58 10.52 8.39
CA ASP A 351 10.35 9.45 9.04
C ASP A 351 10.32 8.13 8.27
N THR A 352 9.44 8.00 7.27
CA THR A 352 9.31 6.77 6.48
C THR A 352 10.30 6.79 5.33
N THR A 353 11.28 5.88 5.36
CA THR A 353 12.39 5.83 4.42
C THR A 353 12.91 4.40 4.27
N PHE A 354 13.81 4.14 3.32
CA PHE A 354 14.46 2.82 3.19
C PHE A 354 15.64 2.61 4.14
N TYR A 355 16.20 3.67 4.73
CA TYR A 355 17.35 3.60 5.63
C TYR A 355 17.20 4.65 6.75
N VAL A 356 17.82 4.42 7.89
CA VAL A 356 17.82 5.38 9.00
C VAL A 356 18.91 6.42 8.77
N ARG A 357 18.51 7.69 8.68
CA ARG A 357 19.43 8.83 8.54
C ARG A 357 20.35 8.93 9.76
N GLU A 358 21.54 9.50 9.58
CA GLU A 358 22.55 9.59 10.65
C GLU A 358 22.00 10.31 11.89
N GLU A 359 21.27 11.40 11.69
CA GLU A 359 20.62 12.19 12.74
C GLU A 359 19.54 11.40 13.53
N ASP A 360 18.97 10.36 12.92
CA ASP A 360 17.85 9.59 13.47
C ASP A 360 18.28 8.27 14.13
N GLN A 361 19.55 7.89 14.04
CA GLN A 361 20.02 6.59 14.55
C GLN A 361 19.82 6.42 16.06
N HIS A 362 19.86 7.53 16.82
CA HIS A 362 19.67 7.53 18.27
C HIS A 362 18.27 7.10 18.71
N ARG A 363 17.26 7.21 17.82
CA ARG A 363 15.87 6.80 18.07
C ARG A 363 15.49 5.52 17.33
N PHE A 364 16.46 4.79 16.80
CA PHE A 364 16.22 3.53 16.10
C PHE A 364 16.17 2.34 17.06
N ALA A 365 15.03 1.64 17.11
CA ALA A 365 14.88 0.51 18.03
C ALA A 365 15.72 -0.70 17.60
N GLU A 366 16.25 -1.40 18.59
CA GLU A 366 16.97 -2.66 18.42
C GLU A 366 16.02 -3.85 18.35
N VAL A 367 16.44 -4.91 17.64
CA VAL A 367 15.66 -6.15 17.55
C VAL A 367 16.00 -7.04 18.74
N HIS A 368 15.00 -7.58 19.41
CA HIS A 368 15.18 -8.39 20.61
C HIS A 368 14.69 -9.83 20.43
N ASN A 369 15.19 -10.75 21.24
CA ASN A 369 14.63 -12.08 21.41
C ASN A 369 14.76 -12.54 22.85
N TRP A 370 13.97 -13.55 23.22
CA TRP A 370 14.17 -14.25 24.48
C TRP A 370 15.38 -15.16 24.38
N ASP A 371 16.25 -15.09 25.38
CA ASP A 371 17.35 -16.02 25.58
C ASP A 371 16.97 -17.00 26.69
N SER A 372 16.69 -18.25 26.30
CA SER A 372 16.27 -19.30 27.22
C SER A 372 17.38 -19.73 28.19
N GLU A 373 18.65 -19.59 27.81
CA GLU A 373 19.78 -19.95 28.68
C GLU A 373 19.98 -18.88 29.76
N ARG A 374 19.85 -17.62 29.38
CA ARG A 374 19.98 -16.47 30.30
C ARG A 374 18.67 -16.10 30.99
N ASN A 375 17.56 -16.71 30.59
CA ASN A 375 16.20 -16.46 31.05
C ASN A 375 15.85 -14.96 31.07
N ARG A 376 16.17 -14.26 29.97
CA ARG A 376 15.91 -12.82 29.82
C ARG A 376 15.83 -12.41 28.35
N LEU A 377 15.30 -11.22 28.11
CA LEU A 377 15.41 -10.57 26.80
C LEU A 377 16.85 -10.14 26.53
N VAL A 378 17.29 -10.32 25.28
CA VAL A 378 18.59 -9.88 24.77
C VAL A 378 18.40 -9.18 23.43
N GLN A 379 19.33 -8.30 23.08
CA GLN A 379 19.43 -7.79 21.72
C GLN A 379 19.86 -8.92 20.79
N ARG A 380 19.14 -9.06 19.68
CA ARG A 380 19.46 -9.98 18.61
C ARG A 380 20.63 -9.41 17.81
N PRO A 381 21.66 -10.22 17.47
CA PRO A 381 22.73 -9.78 16.61
C PRO A 381 22.20 -9.21 15.29
N HIS A 382 22.82 -8.12 14.82
CA HIS A 382 22.52 -7.59 13.50
C HIS A 382 22.79 -8.66 12.44
N ARG A 383 21.92 -8.69 11.43
CA ARG A 383 22.08 -9.56 10.28
C ARG A 383 23.29 -9.12 9.47
N THR A 384 24.09 -10.09 9.04
CA THR A 384 25.25 -9.87 8.17
C THR A 384 25.00 -10.36 6.74
N ASP A 385 23.88 -11.03 6.50
CA ASP A 385 23.53 -11.60 5.20
C ASP A 385 22.81 -10.60 4.26
N ARG A 386 22.60 -9.36 4.70
CA ARG A 386 21.98 -8.27 3.93
C ARG A 386 22.54 -6.93 4.39
N ALA A 387 22.43 -5.91 3.53
CA ALA A 387 22.80 -4.54 3.87
C ALA A 387 22.04 -4.04 5.11
N SER A 388 22.76 -3.30 5.96
CA SER A 388 22.21 -2.71 7.18
C SER A 388 21.14 -1.68 6.83
N TYR A 389 20.14 -1.50 7.70
CA TYR A 389 19.22 -0.35 7.63
C TYR A 389 19.89 1.00 7.89
N LEU A 390 21.16 1.00 8.33
CA LEU A 390 21.98 2.19 8.47
C LEU A 390 22.76 2.52 7.19
N ASP A 391 22.72 1.64 6.18
CA ASP A 391 23.38 1.88 4.89
C ASP A 391 22.44 2.67 3.97
N PRO A 392 22.80 3.90 3.55
CA PRO A 392 21.97 4.69 2.65
C PRO A 392 21.87 4.11 1.23
N ASN A 393 22.76 3.20 0.85
CA ASN A 393 22.77 2.56 -0.47
C ASN A 393 22.11 1.18 -0.48
N ARG A 394 21.45 0.79 0.62
CA ARG A 394 20.73 -0.49 0.66
C ARG A 394 19.61 -0.51 -0.37
N ILE A 395 19.31 -1.69 -0.88
CA ILE A 395 18.20 -1.92 -1.79
C ILE A 395 16.87 -1.34 -1.26
N GLU A 396 16.16 -0.69 -2.16
CA GLU A 396 14.79 -0.18 -1.99
C GLU A 396 13.77 -1.34 -2.10
N SER A 397 13.89 -2.31 -1.19
CA SER A 397 13.08 -3.53 -1.18
C SER A 397 11.60 -3.24 -0.90
N GLY A 398 10.74 -3.35 -1.91
CA GLY A 398 9.28 -3.22 -1.76
C GLY A 398 8.63 -4.31 -0.88
N GLY A 399 9.33 -5.43 -0.67
CA GLY A 399 8.88 -6.50 0.19
C GLY A 399 9.15 -6.26 1.67
N GLY A 400 10.12 -5.43 2.05
CA GLY A 400 10.39 -5.24 3.46
C GLY A 400 11.52 -4.28 3.81
N GLY A 401 11.77 -3.27 2.99
CA GLY A 401 12.88 -2.34 3.15
C GLY A 401 12.59 -1.08 3.96
N LEU A 402 11.33 -0.76 4.28
CA LEU A 402 11.04 0.50 4.96
C LEU A 402 11.34 0.45 6.47
N VAL A 403 11.74 1.62 6.96
CA VAL A 403 11.66 2.04 8.37
C VAL A 403 10.57 3.09 8.51
N SER A 404 9.95 3.19 9.68
CA SER A 404 8.96 4.24 9.97
C SER A 404 8.83 4.48 11.47
N SER A 405 8.38 5.68 11.85
CA SER A 405 7.79 5.92 13.18
C SER A 405 6.32 5.47 13.21
N THR A 406 5.79 5.29 14.42
CA THR A 406 4.38 4.87 14.63
C THR A 406 3.41 5.87 14.03
N HIS A 407 3.58 7.17 14.28
CA HIS A 407 2.67 8.20 13.78
C HIS A 407 2.68 8.30 12.26
N ASN A 408 3.85 8.20 11.62
CA ASN A 408 3.93 8.23 10.15
C ASN A 408 3.22 7.04 9.51
N TYR A 409 3.39 5.83 10.05
CA TYR A 409 2.65 4.68 9.53
C TYR A 409 1.15 4.78 9.86
N ALA A 410 0.77 5.37 10.99
CA ALA A 410 -0.63 5.64 11.34
C ALA A 410 -1.31 6.60 10.35
N ARG A 411 -0.60 7.60 9.82
CA ARG A 411 -1.12 8.48 8.76
C ARG A 411 -1.41 7.71 7.47
N PHE A 412 -0.56 6.75 7.10
CA PHE A 412 -0.85 5.83 6.01
C PHE A 412 -2.10 4.98 6.28
N LEU A 413 -2.26 4.44 7.49
CA LEU A 413 -3.44 3.67 7.87
C LEU A 413 -4.72 4.53 7.86
N GLN A 414 -4.66 5.75 8.38
CA GLN A 414 -5.81 6.65 8.35
C GLN A 414 -6.20 7.04 6.92
N MET A 415 -5.24 7.27 6.03
CA MET A 415 -5.52 7.49 4.61
C MET A 415 -6.33 6.33 4.00
N LEU A 416 -6.00 5.09 4.38
CA LEU A 416 -6.74 3.91 3.94
C LEU A 416 -8.11 3.76 4.61
N VAL A 417 -8.25 4.11 5.89
CA VAL A 417 -9.56 4.22 6.59
C VAL A 417 -10.47 5.21 5.87
N ASN A 418 -9.94 6.38 5.52
CA ASN A 418 -10.62 7.43 4.77
C ASN A 418 -10.82 7.13 3.27
N GLU A 419 -10.64 5.87 2.86
CA GLU A 419 -10.80 5.41 1.48
C GLU A 419 -9.94 6.16 0.43
N GLY A 420 -8.72 6.56 0.81
CA GLY A 420 -7.69 7.03 -0.13
C GLY A 420 -7.24 8.48 0.06
N GLU A 421 -7.72 9.19 1.08
CA GLU A 421 -7.43 10.62 1.31
C GLU A 421 -7.10 10.94 2.78
N LEU A 422 -6.12 11.82 3.00
CA LEU A 422 -5.85 12.37 4.33
C LEU A 422 -5.35 13.81 4.22
N ASP A 423 -5.86 14.70 5.07
CA ASP A 423 -5.43 16.12 5.14
C ASP A 423 -5.46 16.82 3.77
N GLY A 424 -6.43 16.46 2.92
CA GLY A 424 -6.58 16.98 1.54
C GLY A 424 -5.65 16.35 0.50
N ALA A 425 -4.74 15.47 0.89
CA ALA A 425 -3.92 14.67 0.00
C ALA A 425 -4.69 13.42 -0.44
N LYS A 426 -5.17 13.43 -1.69
CA LYS A 426 -5.83 12.28 -2.31
C LYS A 426 -4.80 11.36 -2.99
N ILE A 427 -4.56 10.19 -2.41
CA ILE A 427 -3.58 9.21 -2.87
C ILE A 427 -4.21 8.19 -3.80
N LEU A 428 -5.40 7.69 -3.44
CA LEU A 428 -6.17 6.73 -4.22
C LEU A 428 -7.65 7.14 -4.28
N SER A 429 -8.40 6.57 -5.21
CA SER A 429 -9.85 6.58 -5.16
C SER A 429 -10.39 5.56 -4.13
N PRO A 430 -11.60 5.79 -3.60
CA PRO A 430 -12.28 4.80 -2.77
C PRO A 430 -12.48 3.44 -3.44
N GLU A 431 -12.62 3.43 -4.77
CA GLU A 431 -12.72 2.20 -5.55
C GLU A 431 -11.43 1.39 -5.45
N SER A 432 -10.28 2.02 -5.64
CA SER A 432 -8.98 1.35 -5.55
C SER A 432 -8.74 0.80 -4.16
N VAL A 433 -9.02 1.57 -3.09
CA VAL A 433 -8.90 1.06 -1.72
C VAL A 433 -9.80 -0.16 -1.50
N ARG A 434 -11.03 -0.14 -2.02
CA ARG A 434 -11.95 -1.29 -1.93
C ARG A 434 -11.42 -2.51 -2.69
N ILE A 435 -10.86 -2.31 -3.88
CA ILE A 435 -10.20 -3.40 -4.63
C ILE A 435 -9.05 -3.98 -3.81
N MET A 436 -8.19 -3.14 -3.22
CA MET A 436 -7.04 -3.59 -2.45
C MET A 436 -7.44 -4.49 -1.27
N ARG A 437 -8.55 -4.18 -0.60
CA ARG A 437 -9.08 -4.96 0.53
C ARG A 437 -10.11 -6.02 0.14
N THR A 438 -10.21 -6.39 -1.12
CA THR A 438 -11.09 -7.47 -1.58
C THR A 438 -10.27 -8.73 -1.85
N ASN A 439 -10.73 -9.89 -1.37
CA ASN A 439 -10.09 -11.17 -1.68
C ASN A 439 -10.01 -11.37 -3.20
N SER A 440 -8.82 -11.64 -3.70
CA SER A 440 -8.54 -11.84 -5.12
C SER A 440 -7.96 -13.22 -5.43
N LEU A 441 -7.87 -14.10 -4.42
CA LEU A 441 -7.51 -15.49 -4.62
C LEU A 441 -8.62 -16.24 -5.36
N ARG A 442 -8.23 -17.21 -6.20
CA ARG A 442 -9.20 -18.09 -6.88
C ARG A 442 -9.96 -18.92 -5.84
N ASP A 443 -11.20 -19.29 -6.19
CA ASP A 443 -12.07 -20.11 -5.35
C ASP A 443 -11.28 -21.33 -4.81
N GLU A 444 -11.43 -21.64 -3.51
CA GLU A 444 -10.74 -22.70 -2.76
C GLU A 444 -9.29 -22.38 -2.30
N LEU A 445 -8.69 -21.27 -2.72
CA LEU A 445 -7.38 -20.85 -2.21
C LEU A 445 -7.51 -19.96 -0.97
N ASP A 446 -7.11 -20.52 0.17
CA ASP A 446 -6.94 -19.79 1.41
C ASP A 446 -5.46 -19.45 1.67
N ILE A 447 -5.23 -18.37 2.42
CA ILE A 447 -3.91 -18.05 2.97
C ILE A 447 -3.48 -19.19 3.89
N ARG A 448 -2.22 -19.63 3.76
CA ARG A 448 -1.66 -20.74 4.53
C ARG A 448 -0.30 -20.40 5.12
N GLY A 449 0.01 -20.92 6.31
CA GLY A 449 1.30 -20.72 6.98
C GLY A 449 2.45 -21.58 6.45
N GLY A 450 2.37 -22.04 5.20
CA GLY A 450 3.28 -22.99 4.57
C GLY A 450 2.53 -24.01 3.69
N PRO A 451 3.23 -24.72 2.80
CA PRO A 451 2.61 -25.62 1.82
C PRO A 451 1.83 -26.78 2.48
N ASP A 452 2.30 -27.28 3.63
CA ASP A 452 1.68 -28.42 4.34
C ASP A 452 0.64 -28.01 5.38
N ARG A 453 0.35 -26.72 5.55
CA ARG A 453 -0.65 -26.24 6.50
C ARG A 453 -1.98 -26.06 5.79
N PRO A 454 -3.11 -26.46 6.42
CA PRO A 454 -4.41 -26.10 5.90
C PRO A 454 -4.47 -24.57 5.80
N GLY A 455 -5.06 -24.08 4.72
CA GLY A 455 -5.37 -22.66 4.63
C GLY A 455 -6.41 -22.27 5.66
N GLN A 456 -6.49 -20.99 5.97
CA GLN A 456 -7.40 -20.44 6.96
C GLN A 456 -8.71 -20.00 6.28
N PRO A 457 -9.84 -20.71 6.51
CA PRO A 457 -11.12 -20.35 5.91
C PRO A 457 -11.55 -18.93 6.33
N GLY A 458 -12.25 -18.23 5.44
CA GLY A 458 -12.74 -16.88 5.69
C GLY A 458 -11.68 -15.79 5.63
N ILE A 459 -10.42 -16.16 5.35
CA ILE A 459 -9.31 -15.22 5.16
C ILE A 459 -8.66 -15.44 3.79
N GLY A 460 -8.76 -14.40 2.96
CA GLY A 460 -8.19 -14.33 1.63
C GLY A 460 -7.12 -13.26 1.52
N PHE A 461 -6.62 -13.02 0.31
CA PHE A 461 -5.56 -12.04 0.07
C PHE A 461 -5.94 -11.10 -1.07
N GLY A 462 -5.83 -9.79 -0.82
CA GLY A 462 -6.12 -8.72 -1.78
C GLY A 462 -4.86 -8.21 -2.47
N VAL A 463 -4.71 -6.89 -2.55
CA VAL A 463 -3.48 -6.25 -3.03
C VAL A 463 -2.57 -5.99 -1.83
N ASP A 464 -1.61 -6.87 -1.60
CA ASP A 464 -0.64 -6.80 -0.48
C ASP A 464 -1.24 -6.77 0.95
N PHE A 465 -2.49 -7.21 1.10
CA PHE A 465 -3.16 -7.38 2.40
C PHE A 465 -3.78 -8.77 2.54
N ALA A 466 -3.71 -9.31 3.76
CA ALA A 466 -4.66 -10.34 4.17
C ALA A 466 -6.02 -9.68 4.44
N VAL A 467 -7.11 -10.37 4.10
CA VAL A 467 -8.48 -9.87 4.16
C VAL A 467 -9.37 -10.90 4.83
N ILE A 468 -10.02 -10.51 5.91
CA ILE A 468 -11.09 -11.27 6.57
C ILE A 468 -12.37 -10.99 5.78
N TYR A 469 -12.71 -11.84 4.82
CA TYR A 469 -13.91 -11.66 4.00
C TYR A 469 -15.14 -12.34 4.63
N ASP A 470 -14.93 -13.36 5.46
CA ASP A 470 -15.98 -14.05 6.23
C ASP A 470 -15.52 -14.23 7.69
N PRO A 471 -15.91 -13.31 8.58
CA PRO A 471 -15.51 -13.37 10.00
C PRO A 471 -16.00 -14.60 10.75
N GLU A 472 -17.17 -15.14 10.39
CA GLU A 472 -17.72 -16.34 11.03
C GLU A 472 -16.86 -17.56 10.71
N LEU A 473 -16.51 -17.75 9.43
CA LEU A 473 -15.59 -18.81 9.01
C LEU A 473 -14.16 -18.60 9.55
N ALA A 474 -13.71 -17.35 9.63
CA ALA A 474 -12.40 -17.00 10.16
C ALA A 474 -12.30 -17.12 11.69
N ASN A 475 -13.43 -17.32 12.39
CA ASN A 475 -13.53 -17.24 13.85
C ASN A 475 -12.88 -15.95 14.39
N SER A 476 -13.24 -14.82 13.79
CA SER A 476 -12.72 -13.50 14.14
C SER A 476 -13.84 -12.59 14.65
N PRO A 477 -13.63 -11.82 15.72
CA PRO A 477 -14.60 -10.80 16.14
C PRO A 477 -14.57 -9.55 15.25
N GLN A 478 -13.60 -9.47 14.32
CA GLN A 478 -13.43 -8.34 13.41
C GLN A 478 -14.52 -8.28 12.36
N GLY A 479 -14.86 -7.08 11.88
CA GLY A 479 -15.87 -6.89 10.86
C GLY A 479 -15.48 -7.46 9.48
N PRO A 480 -16.46 -7.78 8.62
CA PRO A 480 -16.20 -8.27 7.27
C PRO A 480 -15.49 -7.21 6.44
N GLY A 481 -14.49 -7.64 5.67
CA GLY A 481 -13.62 -6.76 4.90
C GLY A 481 -12.51 -6.11 5.72
N THR A 482 -12.30 -6.52 6.98
CA THR A 482 -11.12 -6.15 7.76
C THR A 482 -9.87 -6.66 7.05
N TYR A 483 -8.87 -5.79 6.93
CA TYR A 483 -7.64 -6.11 6.23
C TYR A 483 -6.42 -5.74 7.07
N TYR A 484 -5.37 -6.54 6.96
CA TYR A 484 -4.28 -6.51 7.92
C TYR A 484 -2.98 -7.01 7.33
N TRP A 485 -1.88 -6.64 7.97
CA TRP A 485 -0.58 -7.24 7.70
C TRP A 485 0.38 -7.05 8.89
N SER A 486 1.61 -7.55 8.76
CA SER A 486 2.61 -7.43 9.83
C SER A 486 4.06 -7.55 9.38
N GLY A 487 4.98 -6.98 10.16
CA GLY A 487 6.42 -7.07 9.99
C GLY A 487 7.07 -8.21 10.77
N ALA A 488 8.23 -8.67 10.29
CA ALA A 488 8.93 -9.84 10.82
C ALA A 488 9.50 -9.65 12.24
N ALA A 489 9.76 -8.41 12.65
CA ALA A 489 10.12 -8.06 14.02
C ALA A 489 8.91 -7.69 14.89
N GLY A 490 7.71 -8.04 14.44
CA GLY A 490 6.52 -8.04 15.27
C GLY A 490 5.68 -6.79 15.20
N THR A 491 6.01 -5.77 14.39
CA THR A 491 5.08 -4.69 14.03
C THR A 491 3.82 -5.25 13.35
N TRP A 492 2.63 -4.71 13.61
CA TRP A 492 1.38 -5.23 13.07
C TRP A 492 0.28 -4.18 13.07
N PHE A 493 -0.68 -4.32 12.16
CA PHE A 493 -1.88 -3.48 12.12
C PHE A 493 -3.07 -4.28 11.61
N TRP A 494 -4.27 -3.77 11.84
CA TRP A 494 -5.45 -4.06 11.02
C TRP A 494 -6.29 -2.80 10.84
N ILE A 495 -7.07 -2.77 9.77
CA ILE A 495 -8.07 -1.75 9.50
C ILE A 495 -9.43 -2.45 9.39
N ASP A 496 -10.41 -2.03 10.18
CA ASP A 496 -11.78 -2.51 10.10
C ASP A 496 -12.67 -1.41 9.50
N PRO A 497 -13.00 -1.49 8.20
CA PRO A 497 -13.83 -0.48 7.53
C PRO A 497 -15.29 -0.51 8.01
N SER A 498 -15.76 -1.58 8.67
CA SER A 498 -17.12 -1.64 9.22
C SER A 498 -17.28 -0.81 10.49
N GLN A 499 -16.16 -0.48 11.14
CA GLN A 499 -16.08 0.30 12.38
C GLN A 499 -15.34 1.63 12.20
N ASP A 500 -14.93 1.98 10.97
CA ASP A 500 -14.13 3.16 10.64
C ASP A 500 -12.88 3.32 11.53
N MET A 501 -12.14 2.22 11.73
CA MET A 501 -11.05 2.17 12.70
C MET A 501 -9.81 1.44 12.21
N PHE A 502 -8.67 1.73 12.86
CA PHE A 502 -7.46 0.93 12.75
C PHE A 502 -6.80 0.71 14.11
N TRP A 503 -6.10 -0.42 14.22
CA TRP A 503 -5.16 -0.69 15.29
C TRP A 503 -3.74 -0.78 14.73
N LEU A 504 -2.77 -0.25 15.46
CA LEU A 504 -1.36 -0.32 15.14
C LEU A 504 -0.56 -0.69 16.39
N GLY A 505 0.18 -1.80 16.35
CA GLY A 505 1.15 -2.18 17.36
C GLY A 505 2.56 -2.23 16.77
N MET A 506 3.53 -1.65 17.48
CA MET A 506 4.92 -1.60 17.07
C MET A 506 5.81 -2.17 18.17
N ILE A 507 6.50 -3.27 17.85
CA ILE A 507 7.57 -3.86 18.67
C ILE A 507 8.77 -4.16 17.77
N GLN A 508 9.94 -4.41 18.37
CA GLN A 508 11.09 -4.98 17.67
C GLN A 508 11.53 -6.27 18.38
N ALA A 509 10.84 -7.37 18.08
CA ALA A 509 11.16 -8.69 18.59
C ALA A 509 11.00 -9.78 17.54
N GLN A 510 12.04 -10.59 17.37
CA GLN A 510 12.11 -11.64 16.35
C GLN A 510 12.90 -12.86 16.86
N GLY A 511 12.34 -14.05 16.69
CA GLY A 511 12.94 -15.30 17.16
C GLY A 511 12.21 -15.88 18.36
N ALA A 512 12.94 -16.55 19.26
CA ALA A 512 12.38 -17.17 20.45
C ALA A 512 11.64 -16.13 21.32
N ARG A 513 10.49 -16.52 21.83
CA ARG A 513 9.66 -15.74 22.77
C ARG A 513 9.81 -16.31 24.17
N ARG A 514 9.52 -15.48 25.18
CA ARG A 514 9.45 -15.93 26.57
C ARG A 514 8.45 -17.08 26.67
N PRO A 515 8.77 -18.18 27.38
CA PRO A 515 7.80 -19.24 27.65
C PRO A 515 6.56 -18.68 28.35
N GLY A 516 5.38 -18.94 27.78
CA GLY A 516 4.11 -18.40 28.28
C GLY A 516 3.84 -16.95 27.91
N ALA A 517 4.62 -16.36 26.99
CA ALA A 517 4.35 -15.01 26.49
C ALA A 517 2.93 -14.88 25.93
N ALA A 518 2.30 -13.75 26.21
CA ALA A 518 0.97 -13.44 25.72
C ALA A 518 0.94 -13.32 24.19
N ASN A 519 -0.16 -13.75 23.58
CA ASN A 519 -0.46 -13.40 22.20
C ASN A 519 -1.06 -11.99 22.17
N MET A 520 -0.19 -10.97 22.14
CA MET A 520 -0.60 -9.55 22.13
C MET A 520 -1.61 -9.19 21.04
N ARG A 521 -1.60 -9.88 19.89
CA ARG A 521 -2.57 -9.63 18.83
C ARG A 521 -3.96 -10.07 19.26
N ALA A 522 -4.08 -11.28 19.81
CA ALA A 522 -5.35 -11.78 20.33
C ALA A 522 -5.83 -10.93 21.51
N VAL A 523 -4.95 -10.60 22.47
CA VAL A 523 -5.29 -9.75 23.62
C VAL A 523 -5.84 -8.40 23.18
N ALA A 524 -5.16 -7.71 22.25
CA ALA A 524 -5.64 -6.43 21.74
C ALA A 524 -6.98 -6.60 21.00
N ASN A 525 -7.12 -7.64 20.18
CA ASN A 525 -8.33 -7.91 19.43
C ASN A 525 -9.54 -8.13 20.35
N ASP A 526 -9.42 -9.05 21.32
CA ASP A 526 -10.50 -9.36 22.26
C ASP A 526 -10.96 -8.09 23.02
N ILE A 527 -10.01 -7.33 23.57
CA ILE A 527 -10.34 -6.13 24.36
C ILE A 527 -10.95 -5.04 23.49
N ILE A 528 -10.42 -4.78 22.28
CA ILE A 528 -10.91 -3.70 21.41
C ILE A 528 -12.36 -3.97 21.00
N TYR A 529 -12.69 -5.20 20.59
CA TYR A 529 -14.05 -5.51 20.13
C TYR A 529 -15.05 -5.70 21.29
N ASP A 530 -14.58 -5.88 22.52
CA ASP A 530 -15.40 -5.81 23.74
C ASP A 530 -15.56 -4.36 24.27
N SER A 531 -14.87 -3.37 23.70
CA SER A 531 -14.78 -2.01 24.26
C SER A 531 -15.74 -0.96 23.69
N PHE A 532 -16.60 -1.36 22.74
CA PHE A 532 -17.62 -0.50 22.12
C PHE A 532 -18.71 -0.01 23.08
#